data_AF-A0A961GK85-F1
#
_entry.id   AF-A0A961GK85-F1
#
_cell.length_a   1.000
_cell.length_b   1.000
_cell.length_c   1.000
_cell.angle_alpha   90.00
_cell.angle_beta   90.00
_cell.angle_gamma   90.00
#
_symmetry.space_group_name_H-M   'P 1'
#
loop_
_entity.id
_entity.type
_entity.pdbx_description
1 polymer ?
#
loop_
_entity_poly.entity_id
_entity_poly.type
_entity_poly.pdbx_seq_one_letter_code
_entity_poly.pdbx_strand_id
1 'polypeptide(L)'
;MTIKRVGVIGSGIMGSGIVEVAAKAGFDVVLRSRRQETADATIAALEKSLARQVDKGRLSEEDRDATLARVTATSDLHALADCDLVIESVVEDLATKQELFVELNHICKDSAIIATNTSTLPVIEMAVKTHRPENVCGVHFFNPAPMM
;
A
#
# COMPACT_ATOMS: atom_id res chain seq x y z
N MET A 1 -14.71 1.81 -13.02
CA MET A 1 -13.85 2.62 -12.15
C MET A 1 -12.42 2.50 -12.65
N THR A 2 -11.65 3.59 -12.67
CA THR A 2 -10.24 3.57 -13.09
C THR A 2 -9.38 3.84 -11.86
N ILE A 3 -8.48 2.92 -11.53
CA ILE A 3 -7.52 3.10 -10.43
C ILE A 3 -6.35 3.92 -10.97
N LYS A 4 -6.06 5.06 -10.34
CA LYS A 4 -4.90 5.90 -10.62
C LYS A 4 -4.00 6.04 -9.40
N ARG A 5 -4.60 6.19 -8.22
CA ARG A 5 -3.87 6.40 -6.96
C ARG A 5 -4.09 5.24 -5.99
N VAL A 6 -2.99 4.64 -5.54
CA VAL A 6 -2.98 3.49 -4.63
C VAL A 6 -2.42 3.91 -3.27
N GLY A 7 -3.19 3.71 -2.21
CA GLY A 7 -2.72 3.80 -0.84
C GLY A 7 -2.14 2.46 -0.39
N VAL A 8 -1.00 2.45 0.27
CA VAL A 8 -0.44 1.27 0.92
C VAL A 8 -0.20 1.58 2.38
N ILE A 9 -0.78 0.78 3.28
CA ILE A 9 -0.67 1.00 4.73
C ILE A 9 0.24 -0.06 5.33
N GLY A 10 1.34 0.39 5.93
CA GLY A 10 2.35 -0.46 6.53
C GLY A 10 3.68 -0.35 5.79
N SER A 11 4.75 -0.12 6.56
CA SER A 11 6.13 0.02 6.07
C SER A 11 6.98 -1.24 6.29
N GLY A 12 6.33 -2.39 6.52
CA GLY A 12 6.99 -3.68 6.67
C GLY A 12 7.40 -4.29 5.32
N ILE A 13 7.90 -5.53 5.34
CA ILE A 13 8.41 -6.25 4.14
C ILE A 13 7.36 -6.32 3.03
N MET A 14 6.12 -6.68 3.37
CA MET A 14 5.04 -6.77 2.38
C MET A 14 4.63 -5.40 1.86
N GLY A 15 4.44 -4.43 2.75
CA GLY A 15 4.06 -3.07 2.37
C GLY A 15 5.08 -2.41 1.43
N SER A 16 6.38 -2.53 1.71
CA SER A 16 7.43 -2.01 0.82
C SER A 16 7.43 -2.69 -0.55
N GLY A 17 7.23 -4.00 -0.59
CA GLY A 17 7.11 -4.75 -1.85
C GLY A 17 5.88 -4.35 -2.67
N ILE A 18 4.74 -4.15 -2.01
CA ILE A 18 3.49 -3.70 -2.67
C ILE A 18 3.66 -2.29 -3.23
N VAL A 19 4.33 -1.38 -2.50
CA VAL A 19 4.69 -0.04 -3.00
C VAL A 19 5.52 -0.14 -4.28
N GLU A 20 6.57 -0.98 -4.29
CA GLU A 20 7.41 -1.19 -5.46
C GLU A 20 6.59 -1.69 -6.66
N VAL A 21 5.76 -2.70 -6.46
CA VAL A 21 4.91 -3.28 -7.52
C VAL A 21 3.96 -2.22 -8.09
N ALA A 22 3.24 -1.48 -7.25
CA ALA A 22 2.29 -0.47 -7.69
C ALA A 22 2.97 0.69 -8.43
N ALA A 23 4.09 1.19 -7.91
CA ALA A 23 4.81 2.32 -8.52
C ALA A 23 5.44 1.94 -9.87
N LYS A 24 6.01 0.73 -9.99
CA LYS A 24 6.54 0.21 -11.27
C LYS A 24 5.45 -0.04 -12.30
N ALA A 25 4.24 -0.39 -11.84
CA ALA A 25 3.07 -0.53 -12.71
C ALA A 25 2.49 0.83 -13.17
N GLY A 26 3.04 1.96 -12.71
CA GLY A 26 2.68 3.29 -13.17
C GLY A 26 1.61 4.01 -12.34
N PHE A 27 1.23 3.48 -11.17
CA PHE A 27 0.28 4.12 -10.27
C PHE A 27 0.96 5.16 -9.37
N ASP A 28 0.23 6.22 -9.02
CA ASP A 28 0.63 7.14 -7.95
C ASP A 28 0.42 6.44 -6.60
N VAL A 29 1.46 6.33 -5.78
CA VAL A 29 1.43 5.56 -4.53
C VAL A 29 1.55 6.46 -3.32
N VAL A 30 0.64 6.31 -2.36
CA VAL A 30 0.75 6.90 -1.03
C VAL A 30 1.10 5.80 -0.04
N LEU A 31 2.35 5.75 0.39
CA LEU A 31 2.78 4.90 1.49
C LEU A 31 2.48 5.59 2.81
N ARG A 32 1.58 4.98 3.60
CA ARG A 32 1.29 5.42 4.96
C ARG A 32 1.92 4.48 5.98
N SER A 33 2.75 5.03 6.88
CA SER A 33 3.25 4.31 8.06
C SER A 33 2.77 4.95 9.36
N ARG A 34 2.98 4.28 10.50
CA ARG A 34 2.62 4.82 11.82
C ARG A 34 3.47 6.04 12.22
N ARG A 35 4.71 6.11 11.77
CA ARG A 35 5.65 7.20 12.03
C ARG A 35 6.28 7.65 10.72
N GLN A 36 6.55 8.95 10.59
CA GLN A 36 7.17 9.50 9.38
C GLN A 36 8.55 8.87 9.14
N GLU A 37 9.35 8.72 10.20
CA GLU A 37 10.66 8.05 10.16
C GLU A 37 10.62 6.67 9.49
N THR A 38 9.59 5.88 9.80
CA THR A 38 9.43 4.54 9.22
C THR A 38 8.90 4.56 7.79
N ALA A 39 8.17 5.60 7.39
CA ALA A 39 7.75 5.79 6.00
C ALA A 39 8.95 6.20 5.13
N ASP A 40 9.74 7.17 5.60
CA ASP A 40 10.95 7.66 4.92
C ASP A 40 11.99 6.54 4.77
N ALA A 41 12.17 5.73 5.80
CA ALA A 41 13.06 4.57 5.75
C ALA A 41 12.65 3.55 4.67
N THR A 42 11.35 3.38 4.41
CA THR A 42 10.87 2.51 3.32
C THR A 42 11.21 3.09 1.95
N ILE A 43 11.08 4.40 1.76
CA ILE A 43 11.47 5.06 0.49
C ILE A 43 12.97 4.92 0.25
N ALA A 44 13.80 5.16 1.27
CA ALA A 44 15.24 4.97 1.17
C ALA A 44 15.62 3.51 0.84
N ALA A 45 14.90 2.53 1.41
CA ALA A 45 15.09 1.13 1.10
C ALA A 45 14.66 0.79 -0.34
N LEU A 46 13.55 1.37 -0.82
CA LEU A 46 13.07 1.24 -2.19
C LEU A 46 14.08 1.80 -3.19
N GLU A 47 14.57 3.01 -2.97
CA GLU A 47 15.61 3.66 -3.80
C GLU A 47 16.85 2.76 -3.93
N LYS A 48 17.34 2.23 -2.80
CA LYS A 48 18.47 1.29 -2.79
C LYS A 48 18.16 -0.02 -3.52
N SER A 49 16.94 -0.54 -3.42
CA SER A 49 16.50 -1.74 -4.14
C SER A 49 16.50 -1.50 -5.65
N LEU A 50 15.91 -0.40 -6.11
CA LEU A 50 15.81 -0.05 -7.53
C LEU A 50 17.19 0.27 -8.12
N ALA A 51 18.05 0.98 -7.39
CA ALA A 51 19.43 1.22 -7.82
C ALA A 51 20.19 -0.09 -8.07
N ARG A 52 20.04 -1.09 -7.19
CA ARG A 52 20.62 -2.43 -7.40
C ARG A 52 20.01 -3.16 -8.60
N GLN A 53 18.76 -2.89 -8.97
CA GLN A 53 18.16 -3.44 -10.19
C GLN A 53 18.76 -2.79 -11.44
N VAL A 54 19.02 -1.48 -11.39
CA VAL A 54 19.73 -0.75 -12.44
C VAL A 54 21.16 -1.28 -12.61
N ASP A 55 21.93 -1.42 -11.53
CA ASP A 55 23.30 -1.96 -11.56
C ASP A 55 23.37 -3.36 -12.20
N LYS A 56 22.29 -4.14 -12.05
CA LYS A 56 22.15 -5.50 -12.61
C LYS A 56 21.58 -5.51 -14.02
N GLY A 57 21.32 -4.36 -14.63
CA GLY A 57 20.71 -4.23 -15.96
C GLY A 57 19.26 -4.72 -16.05
N ARG A 58 18.54 -4.78 -14.91
CA ARG A 58 17.15 -5.25 -14.83
C ARG A 58 16.12 -4.12 -14.87
N LEU A 59 16.57 -2.88 -14.75
CA LEU A 59 15.75 -1.67 -14.75
C LEU A 59 16.57 -0.54 -15.39
N SER A 60 15.94 0.37 -16.12
CA SER A 60 16.61 1.56 -16.62
C SER A 60 16.70 2.64 -15.52
N GLU A 61 17.61 3.60 -15.67
CA GLU A 61 17.68 4.77 -14.79
C GLU A 61 16.40 5.62 -14.84
N GLU A 62 15.85 5.78 -16.04
CA GLU A 62 14.59 6.51 -16.27
C GLU A 62 13.41 5.84 -15.55
N ASP A 63 13.29 4.51 -15.66
CA ASP A 63 12.22 3.76 -14.99
C ASP A 63 12.38 3.78 -13.46
N ARG A 64 13.62 3.73 -12.96
CA ARG A 64 13.91 3.91 -11.52
C ARG A 64 13.40 5.27 -11.05
N ASP A 65 13.80 6.34 -11.72
CA ASP A 65 13.49 7.70 -11.30
C ASP A 65 11.98 7.97 -11.41
N ALA A 66 11.34 7.48 -12.47
CA ALA A 66 9.89 7.53 -12.64
C ALA A 66 9.14 6.74 -11.57
N THR A 67 9.66 5.57 -11.16
CA THR A 67 9.08 4.77 -10.08
C THR A 67 9.14 5.53 -8.76
N LEU A 68 10.30 6.10 -8.42
CA LEU A 68 10.47 6.86 -7.17
C LEU A 68 9.59 8.11 -7.14
N ALA A 69 9.48 8.83 -8.26
CA ALA A 69 8.68 10.04 -8.36
C ALA A 69 7.17 9.82 -8.11
N ARG A 70 6.68 8.58 -8.26
CA ARG A 70 5.27 8.23 -7.99
C ARG A 70 4.97 7.97 -6.52
N VAL A 71 5.97 7.81 -5.67
CA VAL A 71 5.76 7.39 -4.28
C VAL A 71 5.83 8.58 -3.33
N THR A 72 4.75 8.83 -2.59
CA THR A 72 4.70 9.77 -1.47
C THR A 72 4.65 9.00 -0.16
N ALA A 73 5.54 9.33 0.79
CA ALA A 73 5.57 8.75 2.13
C ALA A 73 4.97 9.70 3.17
N THR A 74 4.14 9.17 4.06
CA THR A 74 3.44 9.96 5.08
C THR A 74 3.15 9.15 6.34
N SER A 75 3.02 9.83 7.49
CA SER A 75 2.38 9.26 8.69
C SER A 75 0.89 9.58 8.81
N ASP A 76 0.41 10.57 8.06
CA ASP A 76 -0.97 11.03 8.09
C ASP A 76 -1.89 10.06 7.33
N LEU A 77 -2.93 9.57 8.02
CA LEU A 77 -3.92 8.68 7.44
C LEU A 77 -4.84 9.42 6.45
N HIS A 78 -5.09 10.72 6.65
CA HIS A 78 -5.94 11.53 5.77
C HIS A 78 -5.38 11.70 4.36
N ALA A 79 -4.07 11.50 4.17
CA ALA A 79 -3.44 11.48 2.84
C ALA A 79 -3.98 10.37 1.91
N LEU A 80 -4.74 9.41 2.45
CA LEU A 80 -5.40 8.33 1.70
C LEU A 80 -6.80 8.68 1.19
N ALA A 81 -7.33 9.87 1.53
CA ALA A 81 -8.72 10.25 1.21
C ALA A 81 -9.04 10.14 -0.29
N ASP A 82 -8.09 10.54 -1.14
CA ASP A 82 -8.23 10.57 -2.60
C ASP A 82 -7.81 9.27 -3.30
N CYS A 83 -7.31 8.26 -2.57
CA CYS A 83 -6.89 6.99 -3.16
C CYS A 83 -8.07 6.22 -3.76
N ASP A 84 -7.86 5.60 -4.92
CA ASP A 84 -8.84 4.75 -5.59
C ASP A 84 -8.87 3.33 -5.02
N LEU A 85 -7.70 2.85 -4.59
CA LEU A 85 -7.49 1.57 -3.94
C LEU A 85 -6.59 1.79 -2.73
N VAL A 86 -6.93 1.23 -1.57
CA VAL A 86 -6.09 1.24 -0.37
C VAL A 86 -5.81 -0.20 0.02
N ILE A 87 -4.54 -0.59 0.11
CA ILE A 87 -4.09 -1.93 0.48
C ILE A 87 -3.47 -1.88 1.87
N GLU A 88 -4.15 -2.52 2.82
CA GLU A 88 -3.71 -2.67 4.20
C GLU A 88 -2.73 -3.85 4.32
N SER A 89 -1.56 -3.60 4.90
CA SER A 89 -0.53 -4.60 5.21
C SER A 89 0.18 -4.28 6.54
N VAL A 90 -0.59 -4.01 7.59
CA VAL A 90 -0.16 -3.84 8.97
C VAL A 90 -0.06 -5.19 9.70
N VAL A 91 0.21 -5.15 11.01
CA VAL A 91 0.32 -6.33 11.87
C VAL A 91 -0.91 -7.23 11.74
N GLU A 92 -0.68 -8.55 11.77
CA GLU A 92 -1.72 -9.57 11.63
C GLU A 92 -2.49 -9.74 12.95
N ASP A 93 -3.23 -8.70 13.32
CA ASP A 93 -4.11 -8.66 14.49
C ASP A 93 -5.50 -8.15 14.06
N LEU A 94 -6.54 -8.94 14.36
CA LEU A 94 -7.89 -8.64 13.86
C LEU A 94 -8.45 -7.35 14.43
N ALA A 95 -8.26 -7.08 15.72
CA ALA A 95 -8.76 -5.86 16.36
C ALA A 95 -8.12 -4.62 15.73
N THR A 96 -6.79 -4.62 15.58
CA THR A 96 -6.04 -3.55 14.93
C THR A 96 -6.52 -3.29 13.51
N LYS A 97 -6.73 -4.35 12.71
CA LYS A 97 -7.23 -4.18 11.34
C LYS A 97 -8.68 -3.70 11.31
N GLN A 98 -9.55 -4.20 12.19
CA GLN A 98 -10.94 -3.74 12.27
C GLN A 98 -11.02 -2.25 12.61
N GLU A 99 -10.25 -1.77 13.59
CA GLU A 99 -10.16 -0.34 13.93
C GLU A 99 -9.68 0.49 12.74
N LEU A 100 -8.62 0.05 12.05
CA LEU A 100 -8.13 0.72 10.86
C LEU A 100 -9.17 0.76 9.74
N PHE A 101 -9.93 -0.31 9.50
CA PHE A 101 -10.96 -0.35 8.48
C PHE A 101 -12.13 0.61 8.78
N VAL A 102 -12.47 0.81 10.06
CA VAL A 102 -13.43 1.84 10.48
C VAL A 102 -12.90 3.24 10.14
N GLU A 103 -11.65 3.54 10.48
CA GLU A 103 -11.04 4.83 10.16
C GLU A 103 -10.98 5.08 8.64
N LEU A 104 -10.55 4.09 7.86
CA LEU A 104 -10.49 4.19 6.39
C LEU A 104 -11.87 4.37 5.76
N ASN A 105 -12.91 3.74 6.30
CA ASN A 105 -14.28 3.94 5.86
C ASN A 105 -14.74 5.41 6.00
N HIS A 106 -14.23 6.13 6.99
CA HIS A 106 -14.54 7.56 7.18
C HIS A 106 -13.66 8.50 6.36
N ILE A 107 -12.42 8.11 6.07
CA ILE A 107 -11.43 8.96 5.39
C ILE A 107 -11.51 8.84 3.88
N CYS A 108 -11.57 7.61 3.37
CA CYS A 108 -11.51 7.35 1.94
C CYS A 108 -12.85 7.69 1.27
N LYS A 109 -12.77 8.27 0.07
CA LYS A 109 -13.95 8.53 -0.77
C LYS A 109 -14.82 7.29 -0.95
N ASP A 110 -16.13 7.49 -1.07
CA ASP A 110 -17.16 6.43 -1.17
C ASP A 110 -16.98 5.44 -2.33
N SER A 111 -16.15 5.78 -3.31
CA SER A 111 -15.82 4.89 -4.43
C SER A 111 -14.56 4.05 -4.21
N ALA A 112 -13.73 4.33 -3.20
CA ALA A 112 -12.41 3.70 -3.00
C ALA A 112 -12.50 2.23 -2.59
N ILE A 113 -11.75 1.33 -3.22
CA ILE A 113 -11.68 -0.07 -2.76
C ILE A 113 -10.75 -0.14 -1.54
N ILE A 114 -11.19 -0.76 -0.45
CA ILE A 114 -10.35 -1.01 0.74
C ILE A 114 -10.01 -2.49 0.78
N ALA A 115 -8.75 -2.80 0.56
CA ALA A 115 -8.23 -4.16 0.49
C ALA A 115 -7.34 -4.49 1.69
N THR A 116 -7.30 -5.75 2.09
CA THR A 116 -6.32 -6.27 3.05
C THR A 116 -5.42 -7.32 2.40
N ASN A 117 -4.13 -7.29 2.76
CA ASN A 117 -3.12 -8.28 2.41
C ASN A 117 -3.04 -9.43 3.44
N THR A 118 -4.02 -9.55 4.36
CA THR A 118 -4.06 -10.64 5.35
C THR A 118 -3.93 -12.02 4.71
N SER A 119 -3.23 -12.91 5.40
CA SER A 119 -3.06 -14.31 4.99
C SER A 119 -3.95 -15.27 5.79
N THR A 120 -4.40 -14.85 6.99
CA THR A 120 -5.05 -15.76 7.95
C THR A 120 -6.39 -15.26 8.46
N LEU A 121 -6.68 -13.96 8.35
CA LEU A 121 -7.90 -13.39 8.91
C LEU A 121 -9.04 -13.39 7.88
N PRO A 122 -10.29 -13.69 8.30
CA PRO A 122 -11.43 -13.63 7.39
C PRO A 122 -11.70 -12.20 6.94
N VAL A 123 -11.60 -11.91 5.64
CA VAL A 123 -11.85 -10.57 5.06
C VAL A 123 -13.22 -10.01 5.50
N ILE A 124 -14.23 -10.86 5.62
CA ILE A 124 -15.58 -10.47 6.03
C ILE A 124 -15.61 -9.80 7.41
N GLU A 125 -14.74 -10.21 8.34
CA GLU A 125 -14.67 -9.64 9.69
C GLU A 125 -14.22 -8.17 9.68
N MET A 126 -13.42 -7.76 8.68
CA MET A 126 -13.06 -6.36 8.47
C MET A 126 -14.13 -5.64 7.63
N ALA A 127 -14.67 -6.30 6.60
CA ALA A 127 -15.65 -5.72 5.69
C ALA A 127 -16.91 -5.23 6.42
N VAL A 128 -17.46 -6.02 7.34
CA VAL A 128 -18.68 -5.67 8.10
C VAL A 128 -18.49 -4.54 9.12
N LYS A 129 -17.25 -4.12 9.37
CA LYS A 129 -16.96 -2.93 10.18
C LYS A 129 -17.09 -1.64 9.38
N THR A 130 -17.14 -1.74 8.05
CA THR A 130 -17.38 -0.61 7.16
C THR A 130 -18.88 -0.49 6.87
N HIS A 131 -19.33 0.68 6.41
CA HIS A 131 -20.70 0.87 5.92
C HIS A 131 -20.86 0.51 4.43
N ARG A 132 -19.85 -0.15 3.85
CA ARG A 132 -19.67 -0.41 2.42
C ARG A 132 -18.92 -1.73 2.15
N PRO A 133 -19.37 -2.85 2.74
CA PRO A 133 -18.65 -4.13 2.66
C PRO A 133 -18.44 -4.63 1.23
N GLU A 134 -19.28 -4.22 0.27
CA GLU A 134 -19.13 -4.51 -1.16
C GLU A 134 -17.88 -3.88 -1.80
N ASN A 135 -17.30 -2.86 -1.16
CA ASN A 135 -16.07 -2.20 -1.57
C ASN A 135 -14.84 -2.70 -0.80
N VAL A 136 -14.99 -3.77 -0.03
CA VAL A 136 -13.91 -4.40 0.73
C VAL A 136 -13.54 -5.74 0.12
N CYS A 137 -12.23 -5.98 -0.09
CA CYS A 137 -11.75 -7.25 -0.63
C CYS A 137 -10.43 -7.71 0.00
N GLY A 138 -10.06 -8.96 -0.28
CA GLY A 138 -8.70 -9.45 -0.02
C GLY A 138 -7.84 -9.29 -1.25
N VAL A 139 -6.63 -8.76 -1.09
CA VAL A 139 -5.58 -8.73 -2.12
C VAL A 139 -4.32 -9.30 -1.49
N HIS A 140 -4.19 -10.63 -1.57
CA HIS A 140 -3.15 -11.38 -0.88
C HIS A 140 -1.91 -11.56 -1.77
N PHE A 141 -0.87 -10.79 -1.49
CA PHE A 141 0.45 -10.91 -2.11
C PHE A 141 1.28 -12.00 -1.43
N PHE A 142 2.19 -12.60 -2.19
CA PHE A 142 3.17 -13.55 -1.69
C PHE A 142 4.53 -12.89 -1.49
N ASN A 143 5.26 -13.29 -0.44
CA ASN A 143 6.59 -12.74 -0.17
C ASN A 143 7.66 -13.45 -1.02
N PRO A 144 8.53 -12.73 -1.76
CA PRO A 144 8.59 -11.27 -1.92
C PRO A 144 7.71 -10.76 -3.06
N ALA A 145 6.86 -9.77 -2.76
CA ALA A 145 5.84 -9.28 -3.70
C ALA A 145 6.39 -8.84 -5.07
N PRO A 146 7.57 -8.19 -5.20
CA PRO A 146 8.10 -7.80 -6.51
C PRO A 146 8.57 -8.96 -7.40
N MET A 147 8.63 -10.20 -6.89
CA MET A 147 9.13 -11.36 -7.62
C MET A 147 8.06 -12.43 -7.90
N MET A 148 6.86 -12.27 -7.36
CA MET A 148 5.75 -13.23 -7.45
C MET A 148 4.67 -12.69 -8.37
#